data_AF-A0A2V0PJV3-F1
#
_entry.id   AF-A0A2V0PJV3-F1
#
_cell.length_a   1.000
_cell.length_b   1.000
_cell.length_c   1.000
_cell.angle_alpha   90.00
_cell.angle_beta   90.00
_cell.angle_gamma   90.00
#
_symmetry.space_group_name_H-M   'P 1'
#
loop_
_entity.id
_entity.type
_entity.pdbx_description
1 polymer ?
#
loop_
_entity_poly.entity_id
_entity_poly.type
_entity_poly.pdbx_seq_one_letter_code
_entity_poly.pdbx_strand_id
1 'polypeptide(L)'
;MVDESEVRAVVHDVLGAHSDSDILEYVVGVLHDEHFDWGEAFEQLGGLLVDSGCCANDDGAKAACEQLAQRLDPGRTHVSPEG
;
A
#
# COMPACT_ATOMS: atom_id res chain seq x y z
N MET A 1 2.43 -14.17 -9.59
CA MET A 1 3.42 -13.14 -9.24
C MET A 1 2.89 -11.86 -9.82
N VAL A 2 2.60 -10.88 -8.97
CA VAL A 2 2.24 -9.53 -9.41
C VAL A 2 3.53 -8.91 -9.97
N ASP A 3 3.47 -8.32 -11.15
CA ASP A 3 4.64 -7.68 -11.76
C ASP A 3 5.03 -6.44 -10.95
N GLU A 4 6.33 -6.23 -10.66
CA GLU A 4 6.84 -5.03 -9.97
C GLU A 4 6.36 -3.73 -10.66
N SER A 5 6.29 -3.75 -11.98
CA SER A 5 5.76 -2.63 -12.79
C SER A 5 4.30 -2.31 -12.48
N GLU A 6 3.48 -3.34 -12.20
CA GLU A 6 2.08 -3.18 -11.79
C GLU A 6 2.00 -2.64 -10.36
N VAL A 7 2.80 -3.16 -9.43
CA VAL A 7 2.92 -2.63 -8.06
C VAL A 7 3.28 -1.15 -8.10
N ARG A 8 4.29 -0.77 -8.88
CA ARG A 8 4.71 0.62 -9.06
C ARG A 8 3.59 1.49 -9.63
N ALA A 9 2.88 1.03 -10.67
CA ALA A 9 1.78 1.78 -11.25
C ALA A 9 0.67 2.06 -10.22
N VAL A 10 0.30 1.05 -9.42
CA VAL A 10 -0.73 1.20 -8.39
C VAL A 10 -0.24 2.09 -7.24
N VAL A 11 0.99 1.94 -6.78
CA VAL A 11 1.59 2.80 -5.75
C VAL A 11 1.62 4.25 -6.19
N HIS A 12 2.06 4.52 -7.42
CA HIS A 12 2.06 5.87 -7.97
C HIS A 12 0.64 6.43 -8.18
N ASP A 13 -0.35 5.58 -8.51
CA ASP A 13 -1.75 6.01 -8.63
C ASP A 13 -2.36 6.38 -7.27
N VAL A 14 -2.09 5.59 -6.22
CA VAL A 14 -2.66 5.80 -4.88
C VAL A 14 -1.91 6.88 -4.09
N LEU A 15 -0.57 6.90 -4.17
CA LEU A 15 0.30 7.73 -3.33
C LEU A 15 1.03 8.84 -4.12
N GLY A 16 1.13 8.73 -5.45
CA GLY A 16 2.05 9.55 -6.25
C GLY A 16 1.69 11.03 -6.42
N ALA A 17 0.56 11.49 -5.89
CA ALA A 17 0.17 12.90 -5.98
C ALA A 17 1.05 13.83 -5.10
N HIS A 18 1.62 13.31 -4.00
CA HIS A 18 2.30 14.12 -2.98
C HIS A 18 3.60 13.51 -2.43
N SER A 19 4.04 12.37 -2.98
CA SER A 19 5.13 11.58 -2.40
C SER A 19 6.43 11.73 -3.18
N ASP A 20 7.55 11.73 -2.46
CA ASP A 20 8.88 11.64 -3.07
C ASP A 20 9.09 10.30 -3.81
N SER A 21 9.76 10.36 -4.95
CA SER A 21 10.06 9.18 -5.78
C SER A 21 10.81 8.10 -5.00
N ASP A 22 11.72 8.48 -4.10
CA ASP A 22 12.48 7.55 -3.25
C ASP A 22 11.57 6.79 -2.26
N ILE A 23 10.55 7.47 -1.71
CA ILE A 23 9.56 6.85 -0.81
C ILE A 23 8.68 5.89 -1.60
N LEU A 24 8.23 6.29 -2.80
CA LEU A 24 7.43 5.43 -3.66
C LEU A 24 8.19 4.16 -4.04
N GLU A 25 9.47 4.27 -4.44
CA GLU A 25 10.31 3.11 -4.75
C GLU A 25 10.53 2.20 -3.53
N TYR A 26 10.68 2.77 -2.33
CA TYR A 26 10.78 1.98 -1.10
C TYR A 26 9.48 1.21 -0.83
N VAL A 27 8.32 1.88 -0.94
CA VAL A 27 7.00 1.24 -0.79
C VAL A 27 6.83 0.13 -1.81
N VAL A 28 7.18 0.35 -3.07
CA VAL A 28 7.14 -0.69 -4.12
C VAL A 28 8.00 -1.90 -3.72
N GLY A 29 9.23 -1.67 -3.24
CA GLY A 29 10.11 -2.75 -2.78
C GLY A 29 9.52 -3.55 -1.62
N VAL A 30 8.89 -2.87 -0.65
CA VAL A 30 8.21 -3.52 0.49
C VAL A 30 6.98 -4.31 0.03
N LEU A 31 6.16 -3.74 -0.85
CA LEU A 31 4.96 -4.42 -1.38
C LEU A 31 5.28 -5.59 -2.32
N HIS A 32 6.45 -5.56 -2.95
CA HIS A 32 6.95 -6.65 -3.77
C HIS A 32 7.58 -7.79 -2.93
N ASP A 33 7.78 -7.58 -1.63
CA ASP A 33 8.28 -8.61 -0.73
C ASP A 33 7.22 -9.71 -0.51
N GLU A 34 7.59 -10.98 -0.74
CA GLU A 34 6.68 -12.12 -0.60
C GLU A 34 6.24 -12.38 0.85
N HIS A 35 6.96 -11.83 1.83
CA HIS A 35 6.63 -11.87 3.24
C HIS A 35 5.80 -10.66 3.69
N PHE A 36 5.47 -9.74 2.79
CA PHE A 36 4.66 -8.58 3.13
C PHE A 36 3.23 -9.00 3.52
N ASP A 37 2.83 -8.70 4.76
CA ASP A 37 1.47 -8.91 5.22
C ASP A 37 0.65 -7.62 5.19
N TRP A 38 -0.44 -7.64 4.41
CA TRP A 38 -1.36 -6.52 4.31
C TRP A 38 -2.07 -6.15 5.63
N GLY A 39 -2.09 -7.06 6.61
CA GLY A 39 -2.67 -6.85 7.93
C GLY A 39 -1.80 -5.97 8.81
N GLU A 40 -0.48 -6.00 8.59
CA GLU A 40 0.50 -5.13 9.24
C GLU A 40 0.98 -4.00 8.31
N ALA A 41 0.39 -3.85 7.12
CA ALA A 41 0.77 -2.84 6.14
C ALA A 41 0.76 -1.42 6.72
N PHE A 42 -0.25 -1.09 7.54
CA PHE A 42 -0.31 0.21 8.21
C PHE A 42 0.78 0.37 9.27
N GLU A 43 1.15 -0.68 10.00
CA GLU A 43 2.21 -0.60 11.01
C GLU A 43 3.59 -0.47 10.37
N GLN A 44 3.79 -1.09 9.20
CA GLN A 44 5.06 -1.01 8.47
C GLN A 44 5.19 0.26 7.61
N LEU A 45 4.13 0.63 6.88
CA LEU A 45 4.15 1.73 5.92
C LEU A 45 3.41 2.97 6.42
N GLY A 46 2.40 2.84 7.27
CA GLY A 46 1.52 3.96 7.63
C GLY A 46 2.27 5.14 8.26
N GLY A 47 3.18 4.86 9.19
CA GLY A 47 4.04 5.89 9.76
C GLY A 47 4.91 6.58 8.71
N LEU A 48 5.50 5.81 7.79
CA LEU A 48 6.31 6.35 6.69
C LEU A 48 5.46 7.21 5.74
N LEU A 49 4.26 6.76 5.38
CA LEU A 49 3.36 7.48 4.47
C LEU A 49 2.90 8.82 5.07
N VAL A 50 2.67 8.87 6.39
CA VAL A 50 2.32 10.12 7.07
C VAL A 50 3.53 11.04 7.22
N ASP A 51 4.68 10.49 7.65
CA ASP A 51 5.93 11.26 7.84
C ASP A 51 6.46 11.84 6.52
N SER A 52 6.34 11.09 5.43
CA SER A 52 6.74 11.50 4.08
C SER A 52 5.76 12.46 3.42
N GLY A 53 4.62 12.76 4.06
CA GLY A 53 3.59 13.62 3.48
C GLY A 53 2.74 12.99 2.37
N CYS A 54 2.87 11.67 2.15
CA CYS A 54 2.00 10.93 1.23
C CYS A 54 0.53 10.97 1.69
N CYS A 55 0.33 10.90 3.00
CA CYS A 55 -0.98 10.88 3.66
C CYS A 55 -1.06 11.98 4.72
N ALA A 56 -2.22 12.64 4.80
CA ALA A 56 -2.43 13.73 5.75
C ALA A 56 -2.48 13.27 7.21
N ASN A 57 -2.85 12.01 7.45
CA ASN A 57 -3.03 11.41 8.76
C ASN A 57 -3.06 9.87 8.66
N ASP A 58 -3.07 9.21 9.81
CA ASP A 58 -3.15 7.75 9.94
C ASP A 58 -4.36 7.14 9.22
N ASP A 59 -5.49 7.85 9.21
CA ASP A 59 -6.72 7.43 8.54
C ASP A 59 -6.54 7.37 7.02
N GLY A 60 -5.92 8.40 6.44
CA GLY A 60 -5.54 8.44 5.03
C GLY A 60 -4.53 7.36 4.67
N ALA A 61 -3.55 7.09 5.55
CA ALA A 61 -2.59 6.02 5.36
C ALA A 61 -3.25 4.63 5.39
N LYS A 62 -4.18 4.39 6.32
CA LYS A 62 -5.00 3.15 6.33
C LYS A 62 -5.80 2.99 5.05
N ALA A 63 -6.50 4.04 4.62
CA ALA A 63 -7.30 3.99 3.39
C ALA A 63 -6.43 3.76 2.14
N ALA A 64 -5.20 4.30 2.12
CA ALA A 64 -4.24 4.03 1.05
C ALA A 64 -3.77 2.56 1.07
N CYS A 65 -3.40 2.02 2.23
CA CYS A 65 -3.03 0.61 2.39
C CYS A 65 -4.18 -0.33 1.97
N GLU A 66 -5.43 -0.02 2.33
CA GLU A 66 -6.60 -0.80 1.91
C GLU A 66 -6.84 -0.74 0.41
N GLN A 67 -6.66 0.42 -0.23
CA GLN A 67 -6.78 0.54 -1.69
C GLN A 67 -5.67 -0.23 -2.42
N LEU A 68 -4.45 -0.18 -1.90
CA LEU A 68 -3.32 -0.96 -2.42
C LEU A 68 -3.60 -2.47 -2.31
N ALA A 69 -4.06 -2.93 -1.14
CA ALA A 69 -4.44 -4.33 -0.92
C ALA A 69 -5.54 -4.79 -1.88
N GLN A 70 -6.59 -3.98 -2.08
CA GLN A 70 -7.68 -4.31 -3.00
C GLN A 70 -7.22 -4.49 -4.45
N ARG A 71 -6.19 -3.76 -4.88
CA ARG A 71 -5.70 -3.78 -6.27
C ARG A 71 -4.62 -4.82 -6.49
N LEU A 72 -3.70 -4.97 -5.54
CA LEU A 72 -2.54 -5.84 -5.64
C LEU A 72 -2.79 -7.25 -5.08
N ASP A 73 -3.70 -7.36 -4.11
CA ASP A 73 -4.09 -8.61 -3.48
C ASP A 73 -5.63 -8.76 -3.39
N PRO A 74 -6.34 -8.72 -4.54
CA PRO A 74 -7.80 -8.81 -4.57
C PRO A 74 -8.33 -10.10 -3.93
N GLY A 75 -7.50 -11.15 -3.84
CA GLY A 75 -7.83 -12.44 -3.22
C GLY A 75 -8.19 -12.37 -1.73
N ARG A 76 -7.72 -11.35 -0.99
CA ARG A 76 -8.02 -11.17 0.45
C ARG A 76 -9.34 -10.46 0.72
N THR A 77 -9.92 -9.81 -0.29
CA THR A 77 -11.21 -9.08 -0.15
C THR A 77 -12.44 -9.97 -0.15
N HIS A 78 -12.27 -11.28 -0.37
CA HIS A 78 -13.33 -12.27 -0.14
C HIS A 78 -13.32 -12.79 1.30
N VAL A 79 -13.55 -11.89 2.27
CA VAL A 79 -14.17 -12.33 3.53
C VAL A 79 -15.67 -12.31 3.32
N SER A 80 -16.21 -13.46 2.89
CA SER A 80 -17.64 -13.72 2.99
C SER A 80 -18.09 -13.53 4.45
N PRO A 81 -19.16 -12.77 4.72
CA PRO A 81 -19.82 -12.85 6.02
C PRO A 81 -20.58 -14.16 6.08
N GLU A 82 -19.96 -15.21 6.64
CA GLU A 82 -20.72 -16.35 7.14
C GLU A 82 -21.07 -16.07 8.61
N GLY A 83 -22.33 -15.68 8.83
CA GLY A 83 -22.92 -15.43 10.15
C GLY A 83 -24.36 -14.94 10.05
#